data_AF-A0A9D9LAY1-F1
#
_entry.id   AF-A0A9D9LAY1-F1
#
_cell.length_a   1.000
_cell.length_b   1.000
_cell.length_c   1.000
_cell.angle_alpha   90.00
_cell.angle_beta   90.00
_cell.angle_gamma   90.00
#
_symmetry.space_group_name_H-M   'P 1'
#
loop_
_entity.id
_entity.type
_entity.pdbx_description
1 polymer ?
#
loop_
_entity_poly.entity_id
_entity_poly.type
_entity_poly.pdbx_seq_one_letter_code
_entity_poly.pdbx_strand_id
1 'polypeptide(L)'
;MDAGVRGKRWLAGTAEAVLASVLAVGLFASGSFFPVLGIGLSLLCPLPLVAVGLRHGRTALLLALALATLMLIVPLSTLQGVVFLLEFGAPAVVLEAGLRRGARSEVVVIGVA
;
A
#
# COMPACT_ATOMS: atom_id res chain seq x y z
N MET A 1 27.84 -4.07 -16.34
CA MET A 1 27.74 -4.84 -15.06
C MET A 1 26.39 -4.57 -14.39
N ASP A 2 25.31 -4.51 -15.18
CA ASP A 2 24.08 -3.75 -14.80
C ASP A 2 22.86 -4.62 -14.51
N ALA A 3 22.90 -5.90 -14.90
CA ALA A 3 21.79 -6.82 -14.65
C ALA A 3 21.63 -7.19 -13.16
N GLY A 4 22.74 -7.34 -12.43
CA GLY A 4 22.71 -7.75 -11.02
C GLY A 4 22.20 -6.67 -10.06
N VAL A 5 22.45 -5.39 -10.35
CA VAL A 5 21.96 -4.26 -9.54
C VAL A 5 20.47 -4.01 -9.80
N ARG A 6 20.05 -4.13 -11.06
CA ARG A 6 18.65 -3.99 -11.47
C ARG A 6 17.78 -5.13 -10.91
N GLY A 7 18.30 -6.36 -10.91
CA GLY A 7 17.64 -7.52 -10.29
C GLY A 7 17.49 -7.40 -8.77
N LYS A 8 18.52 -6.94 -8.04
CA LYS A 8 18.45 -6.72 -6.58
C LYS A 8 17.45 -5.63 -6.19
N ARG A 9 17.35 -4.55 -6.99
CA ARG A 9 16.33 -3.50 -6.80
C ARG A 9 14.90 -4.03 -7.03
N TRP A 10 14.73 -4.90 -8.02
CA TRP A 10 13.44 -5.54 -8.28
C TRP A 10 13.02 -6.49 -7.15
N LEU A 11 13.94 -7.32 -6.67
CA LEU A 11 13.74 -8.22 -5.53
C LEU A 11 13.38 -7.45 -4.25
N ALA A 12 14.09 -6.36 -3.97
CA ALA A 12 13.79 -5.48 -2.84
C ALA A 12 12.39 -4.87 -2.94
N GLY A 13 12.01 -4.38 -4.13
CA GLY A 13 10.67 -3.84 -4.36
C GLY A 13 9.56 -4.87 -4.20
N THR A 14 9.77 -6.10 -4.69
CA THR A 14 8.81 -7.18 -4.49
C THR A 14 8.71 -7.61 -3.03
N ALA A 15 9.84 -7.66 -2.31
CA ALA A 15 9.86 -8.00 -0.90
C ALA A 15 9.13 -6.94 -0.06
N GLU A 16 9.38 -5.65 -0.31
CA GLU A 16 8.65 -4.55 0.35
C GLU A 16 7.16 -4.58 0.04
N ALA A 17 6.75 -4.91 -1.19
CA ALA A 17 5.34 -5.05 -1.56
C ALA A 17 4.65 -6.20 -0.81
N VAL A 18 5.33 -7.35 -0.67
CA VAL A 18 4.83 -8.47 0.13
C VAL A 18 4.75 -8.08 1.61
N LEU A 19 5.78 -7.45 2.15
CA LEU A 19 5.81 -7.01 3.54
C LEU A 19 4.70 -5.98 3.83
N ALA A 20 4.47 -5.05 2.91
CA ALA A 20 3.38 -4.08 2.99
C ALA A 20 2.01 -4.75 2.91
N SER A 21 1.84 -5.76 2.06
CA SER A 21 0.57 -6.52 1.97
C SER A 21 0.27 -7.26 3.27
N VAL A 22 1.27 -7.94 3.86
CA VAL A 22 1.13 -8.66 5.14
C VAL A 22 0.83 -7.68 6.28
N LEU A 23 1.53 -6.54 6.33
CA LEU A 23 1.26 -5.49 7.32
C LEU A 23 -0.15 -4.90 7.18
N ALA A 24 -0.58 -4.62 5.94
CA ALA A 24 -1.92 -4.10 5.68
C ALA A 24 -3.02 -5.09 6.14
N VAL A 25 -2.86 -6.37 5.82
CA VAL A 25 -3.77 -7.44 6.26
C VAL A 25 -3.75 -7.58 7.78
N GLY A 26 -2.57 -7.54 8.41
CA GLY A 26 -2.43 -7.61 9.87
C GLY A 26 -3.08 -6.43 10.60
N LEU A 27 -2.91 -5.21 10.08
CA LEU A 27 -3.55 -4.00 10.62
C LEU A 27 -5.07 -4.06 10.47
N PHE A 28 -5.56 -4.50 9.32
CA PHE A 28 -6.99 -4.70 9.08
C PHE A 28 -7.59 -5.77 10.01
N ALA A 29 -6.91 -6.91 10.15
CA ALA A 29 -7.33 -7.98 11.05
C ALA A 29 -7.31 -7.52 12.52
N SER A 30 -6.35 -6.68 12.92
CA SER A 30 -6.30 -6.08 14.26
C SER A 30 -7.54 -5.25 14.58
N GLY A 31 -8.12 -4.57 13.58
CA GLY A 31 -9.44 -3.94 13.62
C GLY A 31 -10.55 -4.86 14.10
N SER A 32 -10.50 -6.13 13.71
CA SER A 32 -11.50 -7.14 14.04
C SER A 32 -11.31 -7.76 15.43
N PHE A 33 -10.10 -7.73 15.99
CA PHE A 33 -9.78 -8.31 17.31
C PHE A 33 -9.89 -7.31 18.46
N PHE A 34 -9.57 -6.03 18.23
CA PHE A 34 -9.63 -4.98 19.26
C PHE A 34 -10.50 -3.81 18.79
N PRO A 35 -11.77 -3.69 19.22
CA PRO A 35 -12.71 -2.74 18.62
C PRO A 35 -12.34 -1.26 18.80
N VAL A 36 -11.62 -0.87 19.86
CA VAL A 36 -11.22 0.53 20.08
C VAL A 36 -9.83 0.83 19.53
N LEU A 37 -8.84 -0.02 19.86
CA LEU A 37 -7.45 0.15 19.38
C LEU A 37 -7.30 -0.21 17.90
N GLY A 38 -8.07 -1.18 17.42
CA GLY A 38 -8.06 -1.66 16.06
C GLY A 38 -8.64 -0.68 15.05
N ILE A 39 -9.57 0.20 15.43
CA ILE A 39 -10.01 1.31 14.56
C ILE A 39 -8.84 2.26 14.29
N GLY A 40 -8.09 2.62 15.33
CA GLY A 40 -6.89 3.47 15.21
C GLY A 40 -5.81 2.82 14.35
N LEU A 41 -5.57 1.52 14.52
CA LEU A 41 -4.58 0.77 13.74
C LEU A 41 -5.03 0.51 12.30
N SER A 42 -6.33 0.30 12.06
CA SER A 42 -6.88 0.19 10.70
C SER A 42 -6.70 1.47 9.91
N LEU A 43 -6.75 2.65 10.54
CA LEU A 43 -6.41 3.92 9.87
C LEU A 43 -4.95 3.98 9.40
N LEU A 44 -4.06 3.17 9.97
CA LEU A 44 -2.68 3.00 9.50
C LEU A 44 -2.54 1.95 8.39
N CYS A 45 -3.58 1.18 8.09
CA CYS A 45 -3.57 0.18 7.01
C CYS A 45 -3.17 0.73 5.61
N PRO A 46 -3.60 1.92 5.16
CA PRO A 46 -3.22 2.44 3.85
C PRO A 46 -1.77 2.94 3.80
N LEU A 47 -1.14 3.26 4.93
CA LEU A 47 0.24 3.79 4.99
C LEU A 47 1.31 2.86 4.38
N PRO A 48 1.42 1.57 4.75
CA PRO A 48 2.42 0.68 4.14
C PRO A 48 2.20 0.51 2.63
N LEU A 49 0.95 0.49 2.17
CA LEU A 49 0.60 0.41 0.75
C LEU A 49 1.06 1.67 0.01
N VAL A 50 0.71 2.85 0.53
CA VAL A 50 1.11 4.14 -0.04
C VAL A 50 2.63 4.29 -0.04
N ALA A 51 3.32 3.86 1.01
CA ALA A 51 4.78 3.93 1.10
C ALA A 51 5.45 3.12 -0.03
N VAL A 52 4.99 1.89 -0.29
CA VAL A 52 5.46 1.08 -1.42
C VAL A 52 5.09 1.73 -2.74
N GLY A 53 3.88 2.26 -2.85
CA GLY A 53 3.40 2.97 -4.03
C GLY A 53 4.28 4.17 -4.39
N LEU A 54 4.69 4.97 -3.41
CA LEU A 54 5.57 6.11 -3.59
C LEU A 54 7.01 5.68 -3.95
N ARG A 55 7.55 4.67 -3.26
CA ARG A 55 8.94 4.19 -3.43
C ARG A 55 9.17 3.43 -4.74
N HIS A 56 8.23 2.56 -5.11
CA HIS A 56 8.40 1.59 -6.21
C HIS A 56 7.44 1.82 -7.38
N GLY A 57 6.50 2.76 -7.26
CA GLY A 57 5.56 3.10 -8.32
C GLY A 57 4.16 2.54 -8.10
N ARG A 58 3.23 3.05 -8.92
CA ARG A 58 1.79 2.69 -8.85
C ARG A 58 1.52 1.22 -9.17
N THR A 59 2.38 0.58 -9.96
CA THR A 59 2.32 -0.86 -10.24
C THR A 59 2.61 -1.70 -8.99
N ALA A 60 3.59 -1.29 -8.18
CA ALA A 60 3.91 -1.96 -6.91
C ALA A 60 2.79 -1.79 -5.88
N LEU A 61 2.16 -0.61 -5.84
CA LEU A 61 0.95 -0.37 -5.03
C LEU A 61 -0.17 -1.35 -5.41
N LEU A 62 -0.49 -1.45 -6.70
CA LEU A 62 -1.55 -2.33 -7.19
C LEU A 62 -1.23 -3.80 -6.92
N LEU A 63 0.02 -4.22 -7.06
CA LEU A 63 0.46 -5.57 -6.70
C LEU A 63 0.28 -5.85 -5.21
N ALA A 64 0.71 -4.94 -4.34
CA ALA A 64 0.53 -5.08 -2.90
C ALA A 64 -0.96 -5.10 -2.51
N LEU A 65 -1.79 -4.29 -3.17
CA LEU A 65 -3.25 -4.29 -2.99
C LEU A 65 -3.86 -5.63 -3.42
N ALA A 66 -3.47 -6.13 -4.59
CA ALA A 66 -3.97 -7.40 -5.12
C ALA A 66 -3.58 -8.56 -4.21
N LEU A 67 -2.34 -8.59 -3.72
CA LEU A 67 -1.85 -9.57 -2.75
C LEU A 67 -2.62 -9.51 -1.43
N ALA A 68 -2.79 -8.32 -0.85
CA ALA A 68 -3.54 -8.12 0.39
C ALA A 68 -5.00 -8.56 0.23
N THR A 69 -5.62 -8.21 -0.89
CA THR A 69 -7.00 -8.61 -1.21
C THR A 69 -7.11 -10.12 -1.34
N LEU A 70 -6.19 -10.76 -2.06
CA LEU A 70 -6.18 -12.21 -2.23
C LEU A 70 -5.99 -12.93 -0.87
N MET A 71 -5.12 -12.39 -0.02
CA MET A 71 -4.93 -12.86 1.36
C MET A 71 -6.16 -12.73 2.25
N LEU A 72 -7.12 -11.86 1.91
CA LEU A 72 -8.39 -11.73 2.65
C LEU A 72 -9.51 -12.58 2.02
N ILE A 73 -9.56 -12.66 0.69
CA ILE A 73 -10.58 -13.43 -0.03
C ILE A 73 -10.41 -14.93 0.21
N VAL A 74 -9.18 -15.45 0.17
CA VAL A 74 -8.91 -16.89 0.24
C VAL A 74 -9.27 -17.50 1.61
N PRO A 75 -8.84 -16.94 2.76
CA PRO A 75 -9.12 -17.54 4.07
C PRO A 75 -10.37 -17.01 4.77
N LEU A 76 -10.87 -15.80 4.46
CA LEU A 76 -12.04 -15.26 5.15
C LEU A 76 -13.29 -15.22 4.26
N SER A 77 -13.36 -14.29 3.29
CA SER A 77 -14.50 -14.18 2.37
C SER A 77 -14.26 -13.17 1.25
N THR A 78 -14.94 -13.38 0.11
CA THR A 78 -14.99 -12.40 -0.99
C THR A 78 -15.50 -11.04 -0.52
N LEU A 79 -16.48 -11.03 0.38
CA LEU A 79 -17.07 -9.80 0.90
C LEU A 79 -16.05 -8.98 1.71
N GLN A 80 -15.24 -9.61 2.55
CA GLN A 80 -14.19 -8.90 3.30
C GLN A 80 -13.08 -8.36 2.40
N GLY A 81 -12.72 -9.08 1.33
CA GLY A 81 -11.79 -8.56 0.32
C GLY A 81 -12.32 -7.29 -0.36
N VAL A 82 -13.61 -7.27 -0.70
CA VAL A 82 -14.27 -6.09 -1.30
C VAL A 82 -14.35 -4.93 -0.30
N VAL A 83 -14.76 -5.19 0.94
CA VAL A 83 -14.84 -4.19 2.01
C VAL A 83 -13.47 -3.55 2.25
N PHE A 84 -12.41 -4.36 2.35
CA PHE A 84 -11.03 -3.88 2.46
C PHE A 84 -10.64 -2.97 1.28
N LEU A 85 -11.00 -3.37 0.06
CA LEU A 85 -10.69 -2.58 -1.13
C LEU A 85 -11.37 -1.21 -1.11
N LEU A 86 -12.61 -1.13 -0.63
CA LEU A 86 -13.36 0.12 -0.55
C LEU A 86 -12.88 0.99 0.63
N GLU A 87 -12.74 0.42 1.82
CA GLU A 87 -12.37 1.19 3.03
C GLU A 87 -10.91 1.62 3.05
N PHE A 88 -10.00 0.78 2.56
CA PHE A 88 -8.56 1.02 2.69
C PHE A 88 -7.84 1.08 1.34
N GLY A 89 -8.26 0.27 0.36
CA GLY A 89 -7.65 0.23 -0.97
C GLY A 89 -7.86 1.52 -1.78
N ALA A 90 -9.11 1.98 -1.91
CA ALA A 90 -9.45 3.20 -2.62
C ALA A 90 -8.77 4.45 -2.02
N PRO A 91 -8.85 4.71 -0.70
CA PRO A 91 -8.12 5.82 -0.10
C PRO A 91 -6.60 5.70 -0.22
N ALA A 92 -6.01 4.50 -0.17
CA ALA A 92 -4.58 4.33 -0.44
C ALA A 92 -4.19 4.80 -1.86
N VAL A 93 -4.99 4.44 -2.88
CA VAL A 93 -4.76 4.87 -4.27
C VAL A 93 -4.95 6.38 -4.46
N VAL A 94 -5.97 6.95 -3.80
CA VAL A 94 -6.24 8.39 -3.84
C VAL A 94 -5.13 9.16 -3.12
N LEU A 95 -4.67 8.69 -1.97
CA LEU A 95 -3.61 9.32 -1.19
C LEU A 95 -2.26 9.24 -1.92
N GLU A 96 -1.93 8.10 -2.53
CA GLU A 96 -0.74 7.96 -3.38
C GLU A 96 -0.78 8.94 -4.56
N ALA A 97 -1.92 9.05 -5.24
CA ALA A 97 -2.10 9.99 -6.35
C ALA A 97 -1.98 11.45 -5.87
N GLY A 98 -2.58 11.78 -4.73
CA GLY A 98 -2.53 13.10 -4.12
C GLY A 98 -1.12 13.50 -3.73
N LEU A 99 -0.39 12.63 -3.04
CA LEU A 99 0.99 12.86 -2.62
C LEU A 99 1.94 12.99 -3.83
N ARG A 100 1.77 12.17 -4.87
CA ARG A 100 2.54 12.34 -6.12
C ARG A 100 2.27 13.67 -6.82
N ARG A 101 1.02 14.13 -6.83
CA ARG A 101 0.65 15.44 -7.39
C ARG A 101 1.16 16.61 -6.53
N GLY A 102 1.10 16.48 -5.20
CA GLY A 102 1.64 17.44 -4.24
C GLY A 102 3.15 17.60 -4.40
N ALA A 103 3.89 16.49 -4.39
CA ALA A 103 5.34 16.50 -4.62
C ALA A 103 5.72 17.10 -5.99
N ARG A 104 4.92 16.84 -7.03
CA ARG A 104 5.13 17.45 -8.34
C ARG A 104 4.86 18.96 -8.33
N SER A 105 3.91 19.43 -7.53
CA SER A 105 3.62 20.85 -7.37
C SER A 105 4.72 21.56 -6.57
N GLU A 106 5.25 20.93 -5.53
CA GLU A 106 6.41 21.44 -4.78
C GLU A 106 7.65 21.58 -5.67
N VAL A 107 7.92 20.60 -6.54
CA VAL A 107 9.03 20.68 -7.51
C VAL A 107 8.82 21.82 -8.52
N VAL A 108 7.58 22.08 -8.95
CA VAL A 108 7.28 23.22 -9.84
C VAL A 108 7.47 24.56 -9.11
N VAL A 109 7.11 24.65 -7.84
CA VAL A 109 7.25 25.90 -7.05
C VAL A 109 8.70 26.16 -6.67
N ILE A 110 9.48 25.12 -6.33
CA ILE A 110 10.89 25.25 -5.94
C ILE A 110 11.82 25.32 -7.16
N GLY A 111 11.44 24.73 -8.30
CA GLY A 111 12.20 24.75 -9.56
C GLY A 111 12.03 26.02 -10.40
N VAL A 112 11.23 27.00 -9.95
CA VAL A 112 11.10 28.35 -10.54
C VAL A 112 11.81 29.36 -9.62
N ALA A 113 13.00 29.01 -9.15
CA ALA A 113 13.91 29.91 -8.43
C ALA A 113 15.31 29.84 -9.04
#